data_AF-A0A7C1E4W3-F1
#
_entry.id   AF-A0A7C1E4W3-F1
#
_cell.length_a   1.000
_cell.length_b   1.000
_cell.length_c   1.000
_cell.angle_alpha   90.00
_cell.angle_beta   90.00
_cell.angle_gamma   90.00
#
_symmetry.space_group_name_H-M   'P 1'
#
loop_
_entity.id
_entity.type
_entity.pdbx_description
1 polymer ?
#
loop_
_entity_poly.entity_id
_entity_poly.type
_entity_poly.pdbx_seq_one_letter_code
_entity_poly.pdbx_strand_id
1 'polypeptide(L)'
;MVENKVLLGQRDIALSTTNKFATGCTLCFGGAKSIIFVTGLCKENCYYCPVNRELLHRDVLKVNEKFVNSIEEVSSEIARSNSKGASVTGGDPLAAPKKTIEVINLLKSVFGSGFHIHLYTTGRDLTMELLRSLDRAGLDEIRFHPLSRDYLRKIE
;
A
#
# COMPACT_ATOMS: atom_id res chain seq x y z
N MET A 1 -6.27 -17.77 24.86
CA MET A 1 -5.16 -16.82 24.99
C MET A 1 -4.03 -17.31 24.12
N VAL A 2 -3.92 -16.81 22.89
CA VAL A 2 -2.82 -17.19 21.98
C VAL A 2 -1.62 -16.36 22.41
N GLU A 3 -0.58 -17.02 22.90
CA GLU A 3 0.69 -16.36 23.23
C GLU A 3 1.19 -15.58 22.02
N ASN A 4 1.42 -14.29 22.22
CA ASN A 4 2.11 -13.41 21.28
C ASN A 4 3.57 -13.90 21.15
N LYS A 5 3.80 -14.96 20.37
CA LYS A 5 5.11 -15.19 19.75
C LYS A 5 5.30 -14.05 18.78
N VAL A 6 5.95 -12.98 19.25
CA VAL A 6 6.54 -11.97 18.38
C VAL A 6 7.29 -12.74 17.30
N LEU A 7 6.89 -12.56 16.05
CA LEU A 7 7.65 -12.98 14.87
C LEU A 7 8.96 -12.16 14.88
N LEU A 8 9.86 -12.51 15.81
CA LEU A 8 11.26 -12.14 15.74
C LEU A 8 11.76 -12.89 14.52
N GLY A 9 12.16 -12.13 13.49
CA GLY A 9 12.68 -12.69 12.25
C GLY A 9 13.61 -13.83 12.56
N GLN A 10 13.33 -15.01 12.00
CA GLN A 10 14.33 -16.05 11.97
C GLN A 10 15.53 -15.44 11.26
N ARG A 11 16.64 -15.29 12.00
CA ARG A 11 17.89 -14.66 11.50
C ARG A 11 18.35 -15.27 10.17
N ASP A 12 17.89 -16.48 9.88
CA ASP A 12 18.25 -17.29 8.73
C ASP A 12 17.34 -17.04 7.49
N ILE A 13 16.22 -16.33 7.62
CA ILE A 13 15.21 -16.17 6.53
C ILE A 13 14.91 -14.68 6.23
N ALA A 14 14.92 -13.80 7.23
CA ALA A 14 14.62 -12.38 7.02
C ALA A 14 15.37 -11.49 8.00
N LEU A 15 16.26 -10.63 7.48
CA LEU A 15 17.06 -9.70 8.27
C LEU A 15 16.32 -8.35 8.42
N SER A 16 16.01 -7.96 9.65
CA SER A 16 15.70 -6.56 9.97
C SER A 16 16.91 -5.96 10.69
N THR A 17 17.44 -4.86 10.18
CA THR A 17 18.57 -4.14 10.79
C THR A 17 18.22 -3.53 12.15
N THR A 18 16.93 -3.40 12.47
CA THR A 18 16.42 -2.83 13.73
C THR A 18 15.94 -3.89 14.72
N ASN A 19 16.11 -5.19 14.41
CA ASN A 19 15.56 -6.33 15.17
C ASN A 19 14.03 -6.30 15.36
N LYS A 20 13.30 -5.47 14.59
CA LYS A 20 11.83 -5.41 14.57
C LYS A 20 11.34 -5.29 13.12
N PHE A 21 10.26 -5.98 12.78
CA PHE A 21 9.59 -5.78 11.50
C PHE A 21 8.67 -4.57 11.56
N ALA A 22 8.58 -3.84 10.44
CA ALA A 22 7.49 -2.89 10.23
C ALA A 22 6.14 -3.61 10.33
N THR A 23 5.13 -2.95 10.88
CA THR A 23 3.79 -3.54 11.07
C THR A 23 3.21 -4.08 9.76
N GLY A 24 3.44 -3.38 8.64
CA GLY A 24 3.08 -3.87 7.31
C GLY A 24 3.69 -5.24 6.97
N CYS A 25 4.97 -5.46 7.29
CA CYS A 25 5.65 -6.74 7.06
C CYS A 25 5.11 -7.85 7.97
N THR A 26 4.88 -7.57 9.25
CA THR A 26 4.33 -8.54 10.21
C THR A 26 2.95 -9.04 9.75
N LEU A 27 2.08 -8.12 9.33
CA LEU A 27 0.75 -8.46 8.83
C LEU A 27 0.82 -9.20 7.49
N CYS A 28 1.74 -8.82 6.60
CA CYS A 28 1.93 -9.48 5.31
C CYS A 28 2.40 -10.93 5.49
N PHE A 29 3.38 -11.17 6.35
CA PHE A 29 3.90 -12.51 6.63
C PHE A 29 2.82 -13.45 7.18
N GLY A 30 1.90 -12.92 8.00
CA GLY A 30 0.74 -13.67 8.49
C GLY A 30 -0.41 -13.83 7.48
N GLY A 31 -0.27 -13.37 6.23
CA GLY A 31 -1.34 -13.41 5.23
C GLY A 31 -2.55 -12.52 5.58
N ALA A 32 -2.37 -11.54 6.46
CA ALA A 32 -3.47 -10.76 7.04
C ALA A 32 -3.74 -9.45 6.29
N LYS A 33 -3.18 -9.24 5.10
CA LYS A 33 -3.36 -8.01 4.32
C LYS A 33 -4.03 -8.28 2.99
N SER A 34 -4.98 -7.42 2.64
CA SER A 34 -5.46 -7.32 1.27
C SER A 34 -4.56 -6.38 0.45
N ILE A 35 -4.41 -6.70 -0.83
CA ILE A 35 -3.70 -5.86 -1.81
C ILE A 35 -4.75 -5.05 -2.56
N ILE A 36 -4.58 -3.74 -2.61
CA ILE A 36 -5.46 -2.82 -3.34
C ILE A 36 -4.66 -2.25 -4.50
N PHE A 37 -4.96 -2.72 -5.71
CA PHE A 37 -4.45 -2.13 -6.94
C PHE A 37 -5.33 -0.93 -7.27
N VAL A 38 -4.94 0.27 -6.83
CA VAL A 38 -5.81 1.44 -6.84
C VAL A 38 -6.00 2.03 -8.24
N THR A 39 -4.96 1.94 -9.06
CA THR A 39 -4.95 2.37 -10.46
C THR A 39 -3.78 1.70 -11.18
N GLY A 40 -3.89 1.49 -12.49
CA GLY A 40 -2.76 1.11 -13.34
C GLY A 40 -2.01 2.31 -13.90
N LEU A 41 -2.50 3.54 -13.70
CA LEU A 41 -1.81 4.75 -14.15
C LEU A 41 -0.42 4.85 -13.53
N CYS A 42 0.58 5.07 -14.37
CA CYS A 42 1.98 5.22 -14.00
C CYS A 42 2.67 6.11 -15.02
N LYS A 43 3.57 6.99 -14.57
CA LYS A 43 4.40 7.86 -15.43
C LYS A 43 5.83 7.31 -15.60
N GLU A 44 6.07 6.10 -15.11
CA GLU A 44 7.37 5.46 -15.13
C GLU A 44 7.37 4.23 -16.03
N ASN A 45 8.56 3.84 -16.49
CA ASN A 45 8.78 2.66 -17.33
C ASN A 45 9.92 1.83 -16.75
N CYS A 46 9.75 1.36 -15.51
CA CYS A 46 10.78 0.63 -14.76
C CYS A 46 11.16 -0.67 -15.49
N TYR A 47 12.47 -0.91 -15.66
CA TYR A 47 12.96 -2.14 -16.30
C TYR A 47 12.58 -3.43 -15.53
N TYR A 48 12.29 -3.31 -14.24
CA TYR A 48 11.91 -4.40 -13.34
C TYR A 48 10.42 -4.41 -12.97
N CYS A 49 9.57 -3.63 -13.67
CA CYS A 49 8.17 -3.46 -13.28
C CYS A 49 7.43 -4.80 -13.18
N PRO A 50 6.92 -5.19 -11.99
CA PRO A 50 6.22 -6.46 -11.81
C PRO A 50 4.74 -6.38 -12.18
N VAL A 51 4.22 -5.19 -12.47
CA VAL A 51 2.80 -4.97 -12.80
C VAL A 51 2.47 -5.61 -14.15
N ASN A 52 1.33 -6.31 -14.21
CA ASN A 52 0.83 -6.88 -15.45
C ASN A 52 0.65 -5.78 -16.51
N ARG A 53 1.25 -5.97 -17.69
CA ARG A 53 1.19 -5.05 -18.83
C ARG A 53 -0.23 -4.76 -19.30
N GLU A 54 -1.17 -5.68 -19.09
CA GLU A 54 -2.59 -5.48 -19.43
C GLU A 54 -3.29 -4.50 -18.48
N LEU A 55 -2.80 -4.36 -17.26
CA LEU A 55 -3.34 -3.43 -16.25
C LEU A 55 -2.60 -2.09 -16.27
N LEU A 56 -1.32 -2.09 -16.64
CA LEU A 56 -0.49 -0.90 -16.68
C LEU A 56 -1.09 0.16 -17.64
N HIS A 57 -1.07 1.42 -17.20
CA HIS A 57 -1.68 2.58 -17.85
C HIS A 57 -3.20 2.54 -18.02
N ARG A 58 -3.90 1.59 -17.38
CA ARG A 58 -5.36 1.56 -17.33
C ARG A 58 -5.85 2.00 -15.96
N ASP A 59 -6.87 2.84 -15.91
CA ASP A 59 -7.46 3.25 -14.64
C ASP A 59 -8.46 2.19 -14.14
N VAL A 60 -7.91 1.09 -13.61
CA VAL A 60 -8.67 -0.05 -13.06
C VAL A 60 -8.38 -0.22 -11.57
N LEU A 61 -9.42 -0.59 -10.82
CA LEU A 61 -9.36 -0.85 -9.39
C LEU A 61 -9.52 -2.35 -9.13
N LYS A 62 -8.61 -2.94 -8.36
CA LYS A 62 -8.73 -4.32 -7.88
C LYS A 62 -8.49 -4.41 -6.38
N VAL A 63 -9.15 -5.38 -5.74
CA VAL A 63 -8.79 -5.87 -4.41
C VAL A 63 -8.41 -7.34 -4.55
N ASN A 64 -7.19 -7.68 -4.15
CA ASN A 64 -6.54 -8.94 -4.46
C ASN A 64 -6.63 -9.20 -5.98
N GLU A 65 -7.22 -10.31 -6.40
CA GLU A 65 -7.39 -10.62 -7.83
C GLU A 65 -8.71 -10.14 -8.44
N LYS A 66 -9.62 -9.58 -7.65
CA LYS A 66 -10.95 -9.22 -8.11
C LYS A 66 -11.03 -7.76 -8.56
N PHE A 67 -11.60 -7.53 -9.74
CA PHE A 67 -11.97 -6.19 -10.20
C PHE A 67 -13.13 -5.63 -9.38
N VAL A 68 -13.03 -4.34 -9.11
CA VAL A 68 -13.97 -3.61 -8.28
C VAL A 68 -14.46 -2.40 -9.08
N ASN A 69 -15.78 -2.18 -9.11
CA ASN A 69 -16.37 -1.14 -9.97
C ASN A 69 -16.52 0.21 -9.27
N SER A 70 -16.43 0.23 -7.93
CA SER A 70 -16.54 1.43 -7.13
C SER A 70 -15.63 1.37 -5.89
N ILE A 71 -15.38 2.53 -5.26
CA ILE A 71 -14.53 2.59 -4.06
C ILE A 71 -15.23 1.88 -2.89
N GLU A 72 -16.55 1.97 -2.79
CA GLU A 72 -17.34 1.37 -1.72
C GLU A 72 -17.19 -0.16 -1.66
N GLU A 73 -17.16 -0.80 -2.83
CA GLU A 73 -16.98 -2.25 -2.95
C GLU A 73 -15.61 -2.72 -2.39
N VAL A 74 -14.59 -1.84 -2.32
CA VAL A 74 -13.26 -2.17 -1.75
C VAL A 74 -13.39 -2.66 -0.32
N SER A 75 -14.19 -1.97 0.49
CA SER A 75 -14.41 -2.34 1.90
C SER A 75 -15.08 -3.72 2.02
N SER A 76 -16.00 -4.04 1.11
CA SER A 76 -16.68 -5.33 1.08
C SER A 76 -15.72 -6.48 0.77
N GLU A 77 -14.81 -6.31 -0.19
CA GLU A 77 -13.80 -7.33 -0.52
C GLU A 77 -12.77 -7.54 0.59
N ILE A 78 -12.37 -6.46 1.26
CA ILE A 78 -11.45 -6.54 2.41
C ILE A 78 -12.11 -7.27 3.58
N ALA A 79 -13.39 -6.99 3.86
CA ALA A 79 -14.16 -7.68 4.88
C ALA A 79 -14.33 -9.17 4.54
N ARG A 80 -14.65 -9.51 3.28
CA ARG A 80 -14.72 -10.90 2.78
C ARG A 80 -13.41 -11.65 2.97
N SER A 81 -12.28 -10.96 2.81
CA SER A 81 -10.94 -11.52 2.98
C SER A 81 -10.49 -11.58 4.44
N ASN A 82 -11.31 -11.14 5.41
CA ASN A 82 -10.99 -11.00 6.84
C ASN A 82 -9.62 -10.35 7.10
N SER A 83 -9.26 -9.38 6.26
CA SER A 83 -7.96 -8.73 6.34
C SER A 83 -7.89 -7.83 7.57
N LYS A 84 -6.70 -7.72 8.15
CA LYS A 84 -6.36 -6.87 9.30
C LYS A 84 -5.55 -5.62 8.90
N GLY A 85 -5.26 -5.48 7.62
CA GLY A 85 -4.66 -4.29 7.03
C GLY A 85 -4.73 -4.33 5.51
N ALA A 86 -4.25 -3.26 4.87
CA ALA A 86 -4.20 -3.16 3.42
C ALA A 86 -2.84 -2.67 2.90
N SER A 87 -2.54 -3.05 1.66
CA SER A 87 -1.44 -2.55 0.85
C SER A 87 -2.01 -1.80 -0.34
N VAL A 88 -1.81 -0.49 -0.44
CA VAL A 88 -2.19 0.32 -1.60
C VAL A 88 -1.03 0.31 -2.59
N THR A 89 -1.28 -0.20 -3.79
CA THR A 89 -0.31 -0.37 -4.87
C THR A 89 -1.01 -0.11 -6.22
N GLY A 90 -0.33 -0.33 -7.33
CA GLY A 90 -0.84 -0.03 -8.65
C GLY A 90 0.28 0.10 -9.67
N GLY A 91 0.04 0.90 -10.70
CA GLY A 91 1.10 1.54 -11.47
C GLY A 91 1.91 2.48 -10.58
N ASP A 92 1.33 3.63 -10.21
CA ASP A 92 1.75 4.43 -9.05
C ASP A 92 0.49 5.01 -8.38
N PRO A 93 0.19 4.67 -7.11
CA PRO A 93 -0.94 5.25 -6.38
C PRO A 93 -0.99 6.78 -6.39
N LEU A 94 0.17 7.45 -6.44
CA LEU A 94 0.24 8.90 -6.47
C LEU A 94 -0.05 9.51 -7.85
N ALA A 95 -0.17 8.69 -8.89
CA ALA A 95 -0.72 9.12 -10.18
C ALA A 95 -2.25 9.34 -10.12
N ALA A 96 -2.94 8.78 -9.11
CA ALA A 96 -4.36 8.98 -8.83
C ALA A 96 -4.59 9.39 -7.36
N PRO A 97 -4.06 10.54 -6.91
CA PRO A 97 -3.98 10.88 -5.49
C PRO A 97 -5.35 11.01 -4.81
N LYS A 98 -6.36 11.54 -5.52
CA LYS A 98 -7.73 11.66 -5.01
C LYS A 98 -8.33 10.29 -4.67
N LYS A 99 -8.30 9.36 -5.63
CA LYS A 99 -8.79 7.98 -5.47
C LYS A 99 -8.05 7.26 -4.35
N THR A 100 -6.73 7.42 -4.28
CA THR A 100 -5.90 6.85 -3.22
C THR A 100 -6.33 7.37 -1.84
N ILE A 101 -6.52 8.68 -1.67
CA ILE A 101 -6.98 9.28 -0.41
C ILE A 101 -8.40 8.82 -0.05
N GLU A 102 -9.31 8.77 -1.02
CA GLU A 102 -10.69 8.28 -0.83
C GLU A 102 -10.72 6.83 -0.35
N VAL A 103 -9.90 5.95 -0.94
CA VAL A 103 -9.74 4.57 -0.48
C VAL A 103 -9.21 4.54 0.95
N ILE A 104 -8.15 5.28 1.28
CA ILE A 104 -7.59 5.29 2.64
C ILE A 104 -8.65 5.75 3.66
N ASN A 105 -9.35 6.85 3.39
CA ASN A 105 -10.41 7.37 4.23
C ASN A 105 -11.55 6.36 4.42
N LEU A 106 -12.00 5.70 3.35
CA LEU A 106 -13.03 4.66 3.43
C LEU A 106 -12.59 3.54 4.38
N LEU A 107 -11.37 3.05 4.25
CA LEU A 107 -10.88 1.95 5.08
C LEU A 107 -10.74 2.34 6.54
N LYS A 108 -10.25 3.55 6.83
CA LYS A 108 -10.17 4.05 8.20
C LYS A 108 -11.56 4.29 8.81
N SER A 109 -12.53 4.72 8.00
CA SER A 109 -13.93 4.88 8.42
C SER A 109 -14.59 3.53 8.74
N VAL A 110 -14.39 2.51 7.88
CA VAL A 110 -15.07 1.20 8.01
C VAL A 110 -14.40 0.29 9.05
N PHE A 111 -13.06 0.26 9.10
CA PHE A 111 -12.31 -0.68 9.94
C PHE A 111 -11.63 -0.02 11.15
N GLY A 112 -11.75 1.31 11.28
CA GLY A 112 -11.20 2.08 12.39
C GLY A 112 -9.76 2.56 12.16
N SER A 113 -9.33 3.50 13.01
CA SER A 113 -8.00 4.13 12.94
C SER A 113 -6.84 3.14 13.06
N GLY A 114 -7.03 2.02 13.76
CA GLY A 114 -6.03 0.96 13.93
C GLY A 114 -5.84 0.03 12.73
N PHE A 115 -6.68 0.13 11.68
CA PHE A 115 -6.53 -0.71 10.49
C PHE A 115 -5.31 -0.28 9.68
N HIS A 116 -4.26 -1.11 9.65
CA HIS A 116 -2.97 -0.70 9.09
C HIS A 116 -2.96 -0.66 7.56
N ILE A 117 -2.70 0.51 7.00
CA ILE A 117 -2.60 0.77 5.57
C ILE A 117 -1.17 1.20 5.25
N HIS A 118 -0.56 0.54 4.26
CA HIS A 118 0.69 1.02 3.69
C HIS A 118 0.57 1.25 2.20
N LEU A 119 1.37 2.15 1.67
CA LEU A 119 1.34 2.56 0.27
C LEU A 119 2.72 2.42 -0.39
N TYR A 120 2.76 1.86 -1.59
CA TYR A 120 3.95 1.87 -2.45
C TYR A 120 3.91 3.05 -3.40
N THR A 121 5.04 3.72 -3.63
CA THR A 121 5.15 4.75 -4.67
C THR A 121 6.59 4.92 -5.13
N THR A 122 6.77 5.45 -6.34
CA THR A 122 8.09 5.85 -6.84
C THR A 122 8.56 7.18 -6.22
N GLY A 123 7.64 7.94 -5.63
CA GLY A 123 7.91 9.28 -5.12
C GLY A 123 7.94 10.37 -6.20
N ARG A 124 7.71 10.04 -7.48
CA ARG A 124 7.76 11.01 -8.59
C ARG A 124 6.83 12.21 -8.36
N ASP A 125 5.56 11.93 -8.10
CA ASP A 125 4.48 12.91 -7.92
C ASP A 125 4.33 13.36 -6.46
N LEU A 126 5.28 12.98 -5.58
CA LEU A 126 5.22 13.34 -4.18
C LEU A 126 5.48 14.84 -3.97
N THR A 127 4.61 15.47 -3.20
CA THR A 127 4.79 16.82 -2.67
C THR A 127 4.52 16.81 -1.17
N MET A 128 5.01 17.82 -0.45
CA MET A 128 4.73 17.95 0.98
C MET A 128 3.23 18.10 1.29
N GLU A 129 2.48 18.75 0.41
CA GLU A 129 1.02 18.88 0.56
C GLU A 129 0.31 17.53 0.39
N LEU A 130 0.72 16.74 -0.61
CA LEU A 130 0.18 15.41 -0.82
C LEU A 130 0.53 14.48 0.35
N LEU A 131 1.77 14.54 0.85
CA LEU A 131 2.19 13.76 2.01
C LEU A 131 1.35 14.09 3.26
N ARG A 132 1.13 15.38 3.53
CA ARG A 132 0.22 15.82 4.62
C ARG A 132 -1.22 15.37 4.40
N SER A 133 -1.66 15.26 3.15
CA SER A 133 -3.02 14.80 2.84
C SER A 133 -3.17 13.29 3.05
N LEU A 134 -2.14 12.50 2.73
CA LEU A 134 -2.08 11.07 3.04
C LEU A 134 -2.04 10.81 4.53
N ASP A 135 -1.23 11.57 5.27
CA ASP A 135 -1.14 11.52 6.73
C ASP A 135 -2.51 11.83 7.38
N ARG A 136 -3.16 12.94 6.98
CA ARG A 136 -4.52 13.27 7.45
C ARG A 136 -5.57 12.22 7.11
N ALA A 137 -5.43 11.52 5.99
CA ALA A 137 -6.32 10.42 5.63
C ALA A 137 -6.11 9.17 6.51
N GLY A 138 -4.97 9.10 7.21
CA GLY A 138 -4.60 8.01 8.10
C GLY A 138 -3.66 6.99 7.47
N LEU A 139 -2.85 7.35 6.47
CA LEU A 139 -1.82 6.42 5.97
C LEU A 139 -0.79 6.13 7.06
N ASP A 140 -0.57 4.85 7.40
CA ASP A 140 0.32 4.47 8.51
C ASP A 140 1.79 4.29 8.09
N GLU A 141 2.02 3.86 6.83
CA GLU A 141 3.35 3.52 6.33
C GLU A 141 3.46 3.83 4.83
N ILE A 142 4.58 4.41 4.41
CA ILE A 142 4.87 4.65 2.99
C ILE A 142 6.18 3.95 2.61
N ARG A 143 6.17 3.27 1.45
CA ARG A 143 7.32 2.55 0.90
C ARG A 143 7.71 3.19 -0.42
N PHE A 144 8.92 3.72 -0.47
CA PHE A 144 9.45 4.39 -1.65
C PHE A 144 10.29 3.45 -2.51
N HIS A 145 10.08 3.52 -3.82
CA HIS A 145 10.89 2.86 -4.84
C HIS A 145 11.43 3.92 -5.83
N PRO A 146 12.38 4.77 -5.39
CA PRO A 146 12.88 5.86 -6.21
C PRO A 146 13.66 5.33 -7.42
N LEU A 147 13.37 5.87 -8.60
CA LEU A 147 14.01 5.50 -9.87
C LEU A 147 15.12 6.47 -10.29
N SER A 148 15.22 7.61 -9.62
CA SER A 148 16.24 8.63 -9.88
C SER A 148 16.80 9.16 -8.57
N ARG A 149 18.02 9.71 -8.64
CA ARG A 149 18.63 10.40 -7.49
C ARG A 149 17.81 11.61 -7.04
N ASP A 150 17.10 12.25 -7.96
CA ASP A 150 16.26 13.41 -7.64
C ASP A 150 15.05 13.01 -6.80
N TYR A 151 14.44 11.84 -7.07
CA TYR A 151 13.34 11.35 -6.24
C TYR A 151 13.84 10.93 -4.87
N LEU A 152 15.01 10.27 -4.80
CA LEU A 152 15.63 9.88 -3.54
C LEU A 152 15.92 11.11 -2.66
N ARG A 153 16.50 12.18 -3.23
CA ARG A 153 16.76 13.42 -2.49
C ARG A 153 15.52 14.13 -1.97
N LYS A 154 14.34 13.89 -2.57
CA LYS A 154 13.07 14.46 -2.09
C LYS A 154 12.51 13.72 -0.87
N ILE A 155 12.93 12.46 -0.65
CA ILE A 155 12.41 11.60 0.41
C ILE A 155 13.40 11.38 1.57
N GLU A 156 14.68 11.68 1.35
CA GLU A 156 15.72 11.81 2.40
C GLU A 156 15.49 13.05 3.28
#